data_AF-A0A7S0NFL0-F1
#
_entry.id   AF-A0A7S0NFL0-F1
#
_cell.length_a   1.000
_cell.length_b   1.000
_cell.length_c   1.000
_cell.angle_alpha   90.00
_cell.angle_beta   90.00
_cell.angle_gamma   90.00
#
_symmetry.space_group_name_H-M   'P 1'
#
loop_
_entity.id
_entity.type
_entity.pdbx_description
1 polymer ?
#
loop_
_entity_poly.entity_id
_entity_poly.type
_entity_poly.pdbx_seq_one_letter_code
_entity_poly.pdbx_strand_id
1 'polypeptide(L)'
;MADGDPEEQAAFWVGVVTGSVQPEGESLQAWLKSGVVLCELVNTLSPGCAGKTSSREVLASKPQMIRRMKEMENIVSYSEAARALGVPESDMFVTFDLYEDKNFPAVVRNLHSLGRVAQQRGFDGPTLGAKLASKNVRKFSQAQLDEAKAMPAKWTNRGDSMGEGQAVKDARAAQAAKDAEEAREKARVVEEEALAREAEEARLVEEERAAAARLVEEE
;
A
#
# COMPACT_ATOMS: atom_id res chain seq x y z
N MET A 1 -30.96 -3.34 -13.61
CA MET A 1 -31.01 -1.90 -13.92
C MET A 1 -29.84 -1.22 -13.23
N ALA A 2 -28.69 -1.15 -13.90
CA ALA A 2 -27.63 -0.15 -13.73
C ALA A 2 -26.41 -0.56 -14.61
N ASP A 3 -26.64 -0.85 -15.90
CA ASP A 3 -25.54 -0.94 -16.87
C ASP A 3 -25.53 0.38 -17.65
N GLY A 4 -25.19 1.48 -16.95
CA GLY A 4 -24.90 2.78 -17.56
C GLY A 4 -23.41 2.90 -17.84
N ASP A 5 -23.02 3.80 -18.74
CA ASP A 5 -21.62 3.98 -19.11
C ASP A 5 -20.74 4.29 -17.88
N PRO A 6 -19.59 3.60 -17.71
CA PRO A 6 -18.75 3.76 -16.51
C PRO A 6 -18.19 5.18 -16.37
N GLU A 7 -18.07 5.90 -17.49
CA GLU A 7 -17.66 7.30 -17.54
C GLU A 7 -18.74 8.23 -17.00
N GLU A 8 -20.00 8.04 -17.37
CA GLU A 8 -21.12 8.84 -16.87
C GLU A 8 -21.31 8.66 -15.37
N GLN A 9 -21.16 7.43 -14.88
CA GLN A 9 -21.21 7.15 -13.44
C GLN A 9 -20.09 7.87 -12.69
N ALA A 10 -18.87 7.84 -13.25
CA ALA A 10 -17.73 8.54 -12.67
C ALA A 10 -17.93 10.06 -12.69
N ALA A 11 -18.41 10.61 -13.81
CA ALA A 11 -18.72 12.03 -13.96
C ALA A 11 -19.75 12.51 -12.92
N PHE A 12 -20.86 11.78 -12.80
CA PHE A 12 -21.90 12.07 -11.82
C PHE A 12 -21.34 12.05 -10.39
N TRP A 13 -20.61 10.99 -10.04
CA TRP A 13 -20.05 10.86 -8.69
C TRP A 13 -19.06 11.97 -8.36
N VAL A 14 -18.11 12.26 -9.27
CA VAL A 14 -17.15 13.35 -9.08
C VAL A 14 -17.90 14.67 -8.88
N GLY A 15 -18.97 14.92 -9.64
CA GLY A 15 -19.71 16.16 -9.52
C GLY A 15 -20.49 16.30 -8.22
N VAL A 16 -21.09 15.21 -7.72
CA VAL A 16 -21.79 15.23 -6.43
C VAL A 16 -20.80 15.37 -5.26
N VAL A 17 -19.63 14.75 -5.33
CA VAL A 17 -18.64 14.83 -4.23
C VAL A 17 -17.97 16.20 -4.20
N THR A 18 -17.56 16.75 -5.35
CA THR A 18 -16.87 18.05 -5.41
C THR A 18 -17.80 19.25 -5.37
N GLY A 19 -19.10 19.05 -5.65
CA GLY A 19 -20.06 20.13 -5.88
C GLY A 19 -19.88 20.85 -7.22
N SER A 20 -18.94 20.41 -8.06
CA SER A 20 -18.68 20.96 -9.40
C SER A 20 -19.43 20.16 -10.45
N VAL A 21 -20.20 20.81 -11.32
CA VAL A 21 -20.91 20.12 -12.41
C VAL A 21 -20.08 20.13 -13.69
N GLN A 22 -20.06 19.00 -14.39
CA GLN A 22 -19.46 18.92 -15.71
C GLN A 22 -20.19 19.89 -16.67
N PRO A 23 -19.48 20.78 -17.38
CA PRO A 23 -20.10 21.67 -18.35
C PRO A 23 -20.82 20.89 -19.46
N GLU A 24 -22.01 21.36 -19.86
CA GLU A 24 -22.77 20.74 -20.95
C GLU A 24 -21.96 20.71 -22.25
N GLY A 25 -21.82 19.52 -22.84
CA GLY A 25 -21.09 19.31 -24.10
C GLY A 25 -19.57 19.15 -23.98
N GLU A 26 -18.97 19.29 -22.79
CA GLU A 26 -17.57 18.91 -22.56
C GLU A 26 -17.46 17.39 -22.31
N SER A 27 -16.37 16.76 -22.75
CA SER A 27 -16.06 15.38 -22.35
C SER A 27 -15.53 15.33 -20.91
N LEU A 28 -15.70 14.19 -20.23
CA LEU A 28 -15.16 13.99 -18.88
C LEU A 28 -13.64 14.22 -18.84
N GLN A 29 -12.95 13.80 -19.90
CA GLN A 29 -11.51 14.04 -20.07
C GLN A 29 -11.18 15.55 -20.07
N ALA A 30 -11.90 16.36 -20.85
CA ALA A 30 -11.64 17.80 -20.96
C ALA A 30 -11.92 18.54 -19.64
N TRP A 31 -12.92 18.08 -18.89
CA TRP A 31 -13.26 18.61 -17.58
C TRP A 31 -12.15 18.31 -16.54
N LEU A 32 -11.67 17.07 -16.51
CA LEU A 32 -10.65 16.61 -15.55
C LEU A 32 -9.22 17.02 -15.92
N LYS A 33 -8.95 17.37 -17.19
CA LYS A 33 -7.61 17.69 -17.71
C LYS A 33 -6.86 18.77 -16.93
N SER A 34 -7.58 19.72 -16.32
CA SER A 34 -6.96 20.77 -15.51
C SER A 34 -6.33 20.26 -14.20
N GLY A 35 -6.70 19.07 -13.74
CA GLY A 35 -6.31 18.47 -12.47
C GLY A 35 -6.94 19.12 -11.24
N VAL A 36 -7.62 20.26 -11.37
CA VAL A 36 -8.20 21.02 -10.25
C VAL A 36 -9.33 20.23 -9.58
N VAL A 37 -10.27 19.73 -10.37
CA VAL A 37 -11.42 18.92 -9.90
C VAL A 37 -10.95 17.65 -9.21
N LEU A 38 -9.87 17.02 -9.70
CA LEU A 38 -9.30 15.82 -9.10
C LEU A 38 -8.70 16.11 -7.72
N CYS A 39 -7.98 17.22 -7.57
CA CYS A 39 -7.45 17.62 -6.26
C CYS A 39 -8.57 18.03 -5.29
N GLU A 40 -9.60 18.73 -5.76
CA GLU A 40 -10.79 19.06 -4.96
C GLU A 40 -11.51 17.79 -4.47
N LEU A 41 -11.64 16.79 -5.33
CA LEU A 41 -12.21 15.49 -5.00
C LEU A 41 -11.45 14.83 -3.86
N VAL A 42 -10.12 14.73 -3.97
CA VAL A 42 -9.31 14.11 -2.92
C VAL A 42 -9.32 14.93 -1.63
N ASN A 43 -9.28 16.26 -1.72
CA ASN A 43 -9.39 17.13 -0.54
C ASN A 43 -10.75 17.02 0.16
N THR A 44 -11.82 16.69 -0.57
CA THR A 44 -13.14 16.43 0.02
C THR A 44 -13.17 15.09 0.75
N LEU A 45 -12.49 14.07 0.20
CA LEU A 45 -12.40 12.74 0.81
C LEU A 45 -11.43 12.69 2.00
N SER A 46 -10.34 13.45 1.94
CA SER A 46 -9.36 13.59 3.00
C SER A 46 -8.78 15.01 2.98
N PRO A 47 -9.18 15.88 3.93
CA PRO A 47 -8.76 17.27 3.93
C PRO A 47 -7.23 17.39 4.03
N GLY A 48 -6.64 18.19 3.13
CA GLY A 48 -5.21 18.50 3.13
C GLY A 48 -4.31 17.52 2.36
N CYS A 49 -4.87 16.50 1.71
CA CYS A 49 -4.07 15.45 1.06
C CYS A 49 -3.43 15.88 -0.27
N ALA A 50 -4.09 16.75 -1.05
CA ALA A 50 -3.58 17.25 -2.34
C ALA A 50 -3.11 18.72 -2.29
N GLY A 51 -2.97 19.29 -1.08
CA GLY A 51 -2.61 20.70 -0.90
C GLY A 51 -3.64 21.69 -1.46
N LYS A 52 -3.27 22.98 -1.52
CA LYS A 52 -4.14 24.05 -2.04
C LYS A 52 -3.93 24.21 -3.56
N THR A 53 -4.93 23.83 -4.34
CA THR A 53 -4.94 24.04 -5.79
C THR A 53 -5.43 25.43 -6.18
N SER A 54 -4.96 25.93 -7.32
CA SER A 54 -5.48 27.16 -7.93
C SER A 54 -6.71 26.83 -8.77
N SER A 55 -7.71 27.72 -8.77
CA SER A 55 -8.95 27.54 -9.53
C SER A 55 -8.71 27.46 -11.04
N ARG A 56 -9.59 26.76 -11.77
CA ARG A 56 -9.53 26.61 -13.25
C ARG A 56 -9.43 27.96 -13.98
N GLU A 57 -10.14 28.98 -13.48
CA GLU A 57 -10.12 30.34 -14.02
C GLU A 57 -8.75 31.03 -13.90
N VAL A 58 -8.07 30.83 -12.77
CA VAL A 58 -6.73 31.37 -12.51
C VAL A 58 -5.68 30.65 -13.36
N LEU A 59 -5.91 29.39 -13.70
CA LEU A 59 -5.07 28.65 -14.64
C LEU A 59 -5.29 29.12 -16.09
N ALA A 60 -6.52 29.43 -16.47
CA ALA A 60 -6.86 29.90 -17.80
C ALA A 60 -6.27 31.29 -18.13
N SER A 61 -6.08 32.14 -17.13
CA SER A 61 -5.47 33.47 -17.30
C SER A 61 -3.93 33.47 -17.39
N LYS A 62 -3.28 32.33 -17.11
CA LYS A 62 -1.82 32.20 -17.18
C LYS A 62 -1.33 31.95 -18.61
N PRO A 63 -0.09 32.35 -18.95
CA PRO A 63 0.55 32.00 -20.21
C PRO A 63 0.51 30.49 -20.47
N GLN A 64 0.32 30.07 -21.73
CA GLN A 64 0.13 28.65 -22.07
C GLN A 64 1.17 27.73 -21.43
N MET A 65 2.46 28.06 -21.50
CA MET A 65 3.53 27.23 -20.94
C MET A 65 3.36 27.00 -19.43
N ILE A 66 3.08 28.08 -18.67
CA ILE A 66 2.89 28.03 -17.22
C ILE A 66 1.61 27.25 -16.88
N ARG A 67 0.54 27.44 -17.66
CA ARG A 67 -0.71 26.70 -17.50
C ARG A 67 -0.48 25.19 -17.62
N ARG A 68 0.17 24.73 -18.70
CA ARG A 68 0.44 23.29 -18.91
C ARG A 68 1.24 22.68 -17.78
N MET A 69 2.29 23.37 -17.32
CA MET A 69 3.11 22.92 -16.19
C MET A 69 2.26 22.74 -14.93
N LYS A 70 1.39 23.72 -14.62
CA LYS A 70 0.56 23.66 -13.41
C LYS A 70 -0.56 22.61 -13.50
N GLU A 71 -1.16 22.41 -14.68
CA GLU A 71 -2.13 21.33 -14.91
C GLU A 71 -1.49 19.95 -14.68
N MET A 72 -0.28 19.73 -15.19
CA MET A 72 0.47 18.49 -14.96
C MET A 72 0.84 18.30 -13.48
N GLU A 73 1.27 19.36 -12.80
CA GLU A 73 1.61 19.33 -11.37
C GLU A 73 0.38 18.95 -10.51
N ASN A 74 -0.80 19.48 -10.83
CA ASN A 74 -2.04 19.14 -10.13
C ASN A 74 -2.37 17.64 -10.28
N ILE A 75 -2.23 17.08 -11.48
CA ILE A 75 -2.48 15.66 -11.73
C ILE A 75 -1.51 14.78 -10.93
N VAL A 76 -0.23 15.18 -10.84
CA VAL A 76 0.77 14.46 -10.03
C VAL A 76 0.38 14.52 -8.54
N SER A 77 -0.01 15.69 -8.05
CA SER A 77 -0.44 15.86 -6.65
C SER A 77 -1.66 15.01 -6.32
N TYR A 78 -2.65 14.93 -7.23
CA TYR A 78 -3.76 14.00 -7.10
C TYR A 78 -3.27 12.54 -7.01
N SER A 79 -2.35 12.12 -7.88
CA SER A 79 -1.86 10.74 -7.90
C SER A 79 -1.13 10.36 -6.61
N GLU A 80 -0.37 11.27 -6.01
CA GLU A 80 0.26 11.06 -4.70
C GLU A 80 -0.79 10.93 -3.59
N ALA A 81 -1.79 11.80 -3.60
CA ALA A 81 -2.86 11.80 -2.62
C ALA A 81 -3.76 10.55 -2.73
N ALA A 82 -4.05 10.08 -3.95
CA ALA A 82 -4.78 8.84 -4.20
C ALA A 82 -4.03 7.60 -3.67
N ARG A 83 -2.70 7.56 -3.83
CA ARG A 83 -1.87 6.51 -3.21
C ARG A 83 -1.93 6.57 -1.70
N ALA A 84 -1.83 7.76 -1.10
CA ALA A 84 -1.94 7.95 0.34
C ALA A 84 -3.33 7.53 0.89
N LEU A 85 -4.39 7.69 0.09
CA LEU A 85 -5.72 7.20 0.41
C LEU A 85 -5.84 5.67 0.39
N GLY A 86 -4.92 4.98 -0.29
CA GLY A 86 -4.89 3.51 -0.38
C GLY A 86 -5.48 2.96 -1.68
N VAL A 87 -5.53 3.77 -2.74
CA VAL A 87 -5.84 3.25 -4.08
C VAL A 87 -4.70 2.30 -4.52
N PRO A 88 -5.01 1.08 -5.01
CA PRO A 88 -3.99 0.13 -5.43
C PRO A 88 -3.22 0.64 -6.66
N GLU A 89 -1.91 0.36 -6.70
CA GLU A 89 -1.03 0.80 -7.80
C GLU A 89 -1.48 0.26 -9.17
N SER A 90 -2.17 -0.89 -9.22
CA SER A 90 -2.74 -1.45 -10.45
C SER A 90 -3.80 -0.55 -11.09
N ASP A 91 -4.48 0.26 -10.28
CA ASP A 91 -5.55 1.14 -10.72
C ASP A 91 -5.07 2.59 -10.83
N MET A 92 -3.76 2.86 -10.66
CA MET A 92 -3.18 4.18 -10.85
C MET A 92 -2.95 4.49 -12.33
N PHE A 93 -3.00 5.78 -12.69
CA PHE A 93 -2.71 6.26 -14.04
C PHE A 93 -1.55 7.26 -14.05
N VAL A 94 -0.97 7.49 -15.22
CA VAL A 94 0.13 8.43 -15.44
C VAL A 94 -0.41 9.75 -16.00
N THR A 95 0.24 10.87 -15.71
CA THR A 95 -0.21 12.21 -16.15
C THR A 95 -0.52 12.32 -17.64
N PHE A 96 0.25 11.65 -18.50
CA PHE A 96 0.03 11.62 -19.95
C PHE A 96 -1.28 10.92 -20.35
N ASP A 97 -1.75 9.95 -19.57
CA ASP A 97 -2.98 9.19 -19.86
C ASP A 97 -4.22 10.10 -19.86
N LEU A 98 -4.26 11.04 -18.90
CA LEU A 98 -5.32 12.04 -18.80
C LEU A 98 -5.04 13.25 -19.70
N TYR A 99 -3.82 13.79 -19.66
CA TYR A 99 -3.53 15.09 -20.27
C TYR A 99 -3.54 15.05 -21.81
N GLU A 100 -3.00 13.97 -22.39
CA GLU A 100 -2.97 13.75 -23.85
C GLU A 100 -4.00 12.73 -24.34
N ASP A 101 -4.87 12.26 -23.45
CA ASP A 101 -5.91 11.28 -23.77
C ASP A 101 -5.35 9.97 -24.36
N LYS A 102 -4.20 9.51 -23.82
CA LYS A 102 -3.56 8.26 -24.29
C LYS A 102 -4.30 7.02 -23.80
N ASN A 103 -4.84 7.06 -22.59
CA ASN A 103 -5.48 5.94 -21.92
C ASN A 103 -6.51 6.40 -20.90
N PHE A 104 -7.55 7.08 -21.37
CA PHE A 104 -8.64 7.54 -20.53
C PHE A 104 -9.36 6.44 -19.73
N PRO A 105 -9.56 5.20 -20.26
CA PRO A 105 -10.15 4.12 -19.47
C PRO A 105 -9.39 3.81 -18.17
N ALA A 106 -8.08 4.05 -18.11
CA ALA A 106 -7.31 3.90 -16.87
C ALA A 106 -7.71 4.95 -15.82
N VAL A 107 -7.98 6.19 -16.24
CA VAL A 107 -8.48 7.27 -15.36
C VAL A 107 -9.84 6.91 -14.80
N VAL A 108 -10.73 6.39 -15.65
CA VAL A 108 -12.08 5.96 -15.22
C VAL A 108 -11.97 4.84 -14.18
N ARG A 109 -11.14 3.82 -14.43
CA ARG A 109 -10.90 2.75 -13.44
C ARG A 109 -10.33 3.30 -12.12
N ASN A 110 -9.43 4.28 -12.19
CA ASN A 110 -8.89 4.92 -11.00
C ASN A 110 -9.98 5.62 -10.17
N LEU A 111 -10.89 6.37 -10.81
CA LEU A 111 -12.01 7.02 -10.13
C LEU A 111 -12.94 6.00 -9.46
N HIS A 112 -13.27 4.89 -10.14
CA HIS A 112 -14.03 3.79 -9.56
C HIS A 112 -13.27 3.12 -8.40
N SER A 113 -11.95 3.04 -8.46
CA SER A 113 -11.11 2.54 -7.35
C SER A 113 -11.12 3.49 -6.15
N LEU A 114 -10.98 4.79 -6.40
CA LEU A 114 -11.08 5.82 -5.37
C LEU A 114 -12.46 5.82 -4.70
N GLY A 115 -13.54 5.69 -5.47
CA GLY A 115 -14.90 5.57 -4.93
C GLY A 115 -15.09 4.36 -4.02
N ARG A 116 -14.43 3.25 -4.32
CA ARG A 116 -14.41 2.05 -3.45
C ARG A 116 -13.62 2.28 -2.16
N VAL A 117 -12.46 2.94 -2.25
CA VAL A 117 -11.62 3.29 -1.09
C VAL A 117 -12.32 4.30 -0.18
N ALA A 118 -13.00 5.30 -0.74
CA ALA A 118 -13.80 6.26 0.00
C ALA A 118 -14.87 5.57 0.85
N GLN A 119 -15.57 4.59 0.29
CA GLN A 119 -16.55 3.77 1.01
C GLN A 119 -15.93 2.99 2.17
N GLN A 120 -14.74 2.40 1.96
CA GLN A 120 -14.04 1.67 3.03
C GLN A 120 -13.63 2.57 4.19
N ARG A 121 -13.33 3.84 3.92
CA ARG A 121 -12.98 4.84 4.93
C ARG A 121 -14.21 5.44 5.64
N GLY A 122 -15.42 4.99 5.31
CA GLY A 122 -16.65 5.46 5.94
C GLY A 122 -17.15 6.80 5.40
N PHE A 123 -16.87 7.12 4.13
CA PHE A 123 -17.45 8.28 3.49
C PHE A 123 -18.98 8.12 3.33
N ASP A 124 -19.75 9.04 3.93
CA ASP A 124 -21.23 9.04 3.93
C ASP A 124 -21.87 9.54 2.62
N GLY A 125 -21.08 9.90 1.62
CA GLY A 125 -21.57 10.41 0.34
C GLY A 125 -22.00 9.32 -0.65
N PRO A 126 -22.29 9.70 -1.90
CA PRO A 126 -22.69 8.75 -2.94
C PRO A 126 -21.60 7.71 -3.19
N THR A 127 -22.02 6.48 -3.47
CA THR A 127 -21.12 5.35 -3.73
C THR A 127 -20.82 5.22 -5.21
N LEU A 128 -19.54 5.14 -5.59
CA LEU A 128 -19.10 4.77 -6.93
C LEU A 128 -18.36 3.44 -6.90
N GLY A 129 -18.78 2.52 -7.78
CA GLY A 129 -18.23 1.18 -7.89
C GLY A 129 -18.82 0.17 -6.88
N ALA A 130 -18.59 -1.11 -7.15
CA ALA A 130 -19.06 -2.21 -6.30
C ALA A 130 -18.33 -2.20 -4.93
N LYS A 131 -19.08 -2.43 -3.85
CA LYS A 131 -18.52 -2.51 -2.49
C LYS A 131 -17.38 -3.52 -2.45
N LEU A 132 -16.18 -3.08 -2.04
CA LEU A 132 -15.06 -3.99 -1.82
C LEU A 132 -15.46 -4.99 -0.74
N ALA A 133 -15.41 -6.28 -1.07
CA ALA A 133 -15.80 -7.34 -0.17
C ALA A 133 -14.99 -7.26 1.12
N SER A 134 -15.67 -7.02 2.24
CA SER A 134 -15.06 -7.11 3.56
C SER A 134 -14.66 -8.55 3.84
N LYS A 135 -13.43 -8.78 4.32
CA LYS A 135 -12.94 -10.11 4.66
C LYS A 135 -13.77 -10.69 5.80
N ASN A 136 -14.73 -11.55 5.47
CA ASN A 136 -15.48 -12.30 6.47
C ASN A 136 -14.60 -13.44 7.03
N VAL A 137 -13.81 -13.15 8.07
CA VAL A 137 -13.02 -14.16 8.78
C VAL A 137 -13.99 -15.03 9.59
N ARG A 138 -14.48 -16.11 8.96
CA ARG A 138 -15.28 -17.12 9.63
C ARG A 138 -14.39 -17.87 10.61
N LYS A 139 -14.61 -17.66 11.91
CA LYS A 139 -14.00 -18.48 12.97
C LYS A 139 -14.83 -19.75 13.10
N PHE A 140 -14.26 -20.89 12.73
CA PHE A 140 -14.86 -22.19 13.00
C PHE A 140 -14.46 -22.66 14.39
N SER A 141 -15.36 -23.34 15.10
CA SER A 141 -15.03 -23.99 16.36
C SER A 141 -14.09 -25.18 16.12
N GLN A 142 -13.31 -25.54 17.15
CA GLN A 142 -12.38 -26.68 17.06
C GLN A 142 -13.10 -27.99 16.72
N ALA A 143 -14.29 -28.21 17.31
CA ALA A 143 -15.12 -29.37 17.00
C ALA A 143 -15.54 -29.43 15.53
N GLN A 144 -15.92 -28.30 14.92
CA GLN A 144 -16.26 -28.22 13.50
C GLN A 144 -15.06 -28.50 12.60
N LEU A 145 -13.85 -28.09 13.00
CA LEU A 145 -12.63 -28.37 12.25
C LEU A 145 -12.25 -29.85 12.30
N ASP A 146 -12.46 -30.51 13.44
CA ASP A 146 -12.13 -31.93 13.60
C ASP A 146 -13.18 -32.83 12.93
N GLU A 147 -14.45 -32.47 12.93
CA GLU A 147 -15.50 -33.12 12.14
C GLU A 147 -15.21 -33.00 10.63
N ALA A 148 -14.79 -31.81 10.17
CA ALA A 148 -14.40 -31.61 8.77
C ALA A 148 -13.17 -32.44 8.37
N LYS A 149 -12.23 -32.70 9.29
CA LYS A 149 -11.09 -33.60 9.03
C LYS A 149 -11.50 -35.06 8.94
N ALA A 150 -12.50 -35.47 9.72
CA ALA A 150 -13.04 -36.83 9.78
C ALA A 150 -13.97 -37.18 8.60
N MET A 151 -14.38 -36.20 7.78
CA MET A 151 -15.20 -36.47 6.59
C MET A 151 -14.44 -37.30 5.54
N PRO A 152 -15.11 -38.30 4.93
CA PRO A 152 -14.50 -39.17 3.93
C PRO A 152 -14.10 -38.43 2.65
N ALA A 153 -12.96 -38.82 2.08
CA ALA A 153 -12.27 -38.12 0.98
C ALA A 153 -13.13 -37.86 -0.26
N LYS A 154 -14.20 -38.66 -0.47
CA LYS A 154 -15.16 -38.51 -1.57
C LYS A 154 -15.85 -37.14 -1.62
N TRP A 155 -15.90 -36.40 -0.52
CA TRP A 155 -16.58 -35.10 -0.40
C TRP A 155 -15.62 -33.93 -0.16
N THR A 156 -14.31 -34.18 -0.18
CA THR A 156 -13.29 -33.15 0.04
C THR A 156 -12.41 -33.05 -1.21
N ASN A 157 -11.91 -31.86 -1.57
CA ASN A 157 -10.88 -31.68 -2.62
C ASN A 157 -9.51 -32.27 -2.24
N ARG A 158 -9.49 -33.26 -1.33
CA ARG A 158 -8.33 -34.08 -1.00
C ARG A 158 -8.19 -35.08 -2.14
N GLY A 159 -7.69 -34.60 -3.28
CA GLY A 159 -7.27 -35.44 -4.39
C GLY A 159 -6.29 -36.50 -3.91
N ASP A 160 -6.21 -37.61 -4.65
CA ASP A 160 -5.46 -38.83 -4.35
C ASP A 160 -3.92 -38.65 -4.37
N SER A 161 -3.44 -37.48 -3.94
CA SER A 161 -2.05 -37.07 -3.93
C SER A 161 -1.63 -36.69 -2.51
N MET A 162 -0.68 -37.45 -1.98
CA MET A 162 0.08 -37.26 -0.73
C MET A 162 -0.65 -37.57 0.59
N GLY A 163 -0.57 -38.84 0.99
CA GLY A 163 -0.12 -39.08 2.36
C GLY A 163 1.39 -38.83 2.42
N GLU A 164 1.84 -37.78 3.10
CA GLU A 164 3.24 -37.69 3.53
C GLU A 164 3.55 -38.93 4.36
N GLY A 165 4.32 -39.85 3.78
CA GLY A 165 4.77 -41.07 4.45
C GLY A 165 5.50 -40.71 5.74
N GLN A 166 5.28 -41.51 6.78
CA GLN A 166 5.90 -41.35 8.11
C GLN A 166 7.41 -41.07 8.03
N ALA A 167 8.11 -41.65 7.04
CA ALA A 167 9.51 -41.41 6.74
C ALA A 167 9.90 -39.93 6.47
N VAL A 168 9.03 -39.12 5.85
CA VAL A 168 9.31 -37.68 5.58
C VAL A 168 9.21 -36.85 6.86
N LYS A 169 8.27 -37.22 7.76
CA LYS A 169 8.12 -36.59 9.07
C LYS A 169 9.30 -36.91 9.98
N ASP A 170 9.75 -38.16 9.97
CA ASP A 170 10.90 -38.62 10.75
C ASP A 170 12.21 -37.98 10.22
N ALA A 171 12.36 -37.84 8.89
CA ALA A 171 13.51 -37.14 8.29
C ALA A 171 13.54 -35.64 8.64
N ARG A 172 12.38 -34.97 8.63
CA ARG A 172 12.29 -33.55 8.99
C ARG A 172 12.52 -33.32 10.49
N ALA A 173 12.06 -34.23 11.35
CA ALA A 173 12.33 -34.19 12.78
C ALA A 173 13.82 -34.40 13.08
N ALA A 174 14.47 -35.33 12.38
CA ALA A 174 15.91 -35.57 12.49
C ALA A 174 16.73 -34.36 12.00
N GLN A 175 16.30 -33.71 10.90
CA GLN A 175 16.98 -32.52 10.39
C GLN A 175 16.82 -31.33 11.35
N ALA A 176 15.62 -31.10 11.88
CA ALA A 176 15.38 -30.03 12.85
C ALA A 176 16.17 -30.20 14.16
N ALA A 177 16.41 -31.45 14.58
CA ALA A 177 17.26 -31.71 15.75
C ALA A 177 18.74 -31.36 15.49
N LYS A 178 19.26 -31.68 14.31
CA LYS A 178 20.62 -31.30 13.89
C LYS A 178 20.79 -29.80 13.76
N ASP A 179 19.82 -29.13 13.14
CA ASP A 179 19.84 -27.67 12.95
C ASP A 179 19.79 -26.94 14.32
N ALA A 180 19.05 -27.50 15.30
CA ALA A 180 18.97 -26.96 16.65
C ALA A 180 20.26 -27.17 17.45
N GLU A 181 20.95 -28.30 17.27
CA GLU A 181 22.27 -28.55 17.88
C GLU A 181 23.32 -27.60 17.28
N GLU A 182 23.35 -27.44 15.96
CA GLU A 182 24.27 -26.55 15.27
C GLU A 182 24.05 -25.07 15.66
N ALA A 183 22.80 -24.65 15.84
CA ALA A 183 22.47 -23.31 16.32
C ALA A 183 22.95 -23.06 17.75
N ARG A 184 22.90 -24.07 18.63
CA ARG A 184 23.41 -23.97 20.01
C ARG A 184 24.94 -23.89 20.04
N GLU A 185 25.62 -24.68 19.22
CA GLU A 185 27.07 -24.62 19.10
C GLU A 185 27.52 -23.25 18.56
N LYS A 186 26.85 -22.75 17.52
CA LYS A 186 27.12 -21.40 16.97
C LYS A 186 26.88 -20.30 18.00
N ALA A 187 25.81 -20.38 18.80
CA ALA A 187 25.55 -19.40 19.85
C ALA A 187 26.65 -19.40 20.93
N ARG A 188 27.16 -20.57 21.31
CA ARG A 188 28.26 -20.69 22.28
C ARG A 188 29.55 -20.04 21.76
N VAL A 189 29.89 -20.26 20.49
CA VAL A 189 31.09 -19.65 19.88
C VAL A 189 30.96 -18.12 19.82
N VAL A 190 29.77 -17.61 19.47
CA VAL A 190 29.54 -16.15 19.44
C VAL A 190 29.65 -15.52 20.83
N GLU A 191 29.16 -16.21 21.88
CA GLU A 191 29.28 -15.74 23.27
C GLU A 191 30.75 -15.75 23.75
N GLU A 192 31.51 -16.79 23.40
CA GLU A 192 32.94 -16.88 23.71
C GLU A 192 33.77 -15.80 22.97
N GLU A 193 33.47 -15.55 21.69
CA GLU A 193 34.10 -14.46 20.93
C GLU A 193 33.73 -13.07 21.46
N ALA A 194 32.51 -12.86 21.94
CA ALA A 194 32.08 -11.59 22.54
C ALA A 194 32.83 -11.29 23.85
N LEU A 195 32.95 -12.30 24.72
CA LEU A 195 33.73 -12.20 25.96
C LEU A 195 35.22 -11.93 25.68
N ALA A 196 35.80 -12.55 24.64
CA ALA A 196 37.18 -12.32 24.26
C ALA A 196 37.41 -10.88 23.76
N ARG A 197 36.48 -10.33 22.98
CA ARG A 197 36.54 -8.93 22.51
C ARG A 197 36.39 -7.94 23.65
N GLU A 198 35.45 -8.18 24.57
CA GLU A 198 35.25 -7.32 25.75
C GLU A 198 36.49 -7.32 26.66
N ALA A 199 37.16 -8.47 26.83
CA ALA A 199 38.40 -8.58 27.57
C ALA A 199 39.58 -7.86 26.90
N GLU A 200 39.66 -7.89 25.56
CA GLU A 200 40.67 -7.16 24.79
C GLU A 200 40.45 -5.65 24.88
N GLU A 201 39.20 -5.18 24.75
CA GLU A 201 38.83 -3.77 24.92
C GLU A 201 39.14 -3.29 26.35
N ALA A 202 38.82 -4.07 27.38
CA ALA A 202 39.14 -3.73 28.77
C ALA A 202 40.65 -3.59 28.99
N ARG A 203 41.47 -4.44 28.35
CA ARG A 203 42.94 -4.39 28.46
C ARG A 203 43.50 -3.13 27.82
N LEU A 204 42.96 -2.72 26.66
CA LEU A 204 43.36 -1.49 25.98
C LEU A 204 42.99 -0.24 26.81
N VAL A 205 41.80 -0.24 27.42
CA VAL A 205 41.37 0.85 28.32
C VAL A 205 42.26 0.94 29.56
N GLU A 206 42.68 -0.19 30.13
CA GLU A 206 43.62 -0.20 31.26
C GLU A 206 45.00 0.32 30.86
N GLU A 207 45.52 -0.09 29.70
CA GLU A 207 46.79 0.40 29.16
C GLU A 207 46.75 1.91 28.87
N GLU A 208 45.65 2.40 28.29
CA GLU A 208 45.44 3.83 28.02
C GLU A 208 45.33 4.64 29.32
N ARG A 209 44.63 4.10 30.34
CA ARG A 209 44.59 4.71 31.69
C ARG A 209 45.95 4.74 32.35
N ALA A 210 46.75 3.68 32.22
CA ALA A 210 48.10 3.63 32.75
C ALA A 210 49.04 4.61 32.02
N ALA A 211 48.89 4.77 30.70
CA ALA A 211 49.62 5.77 29.92
C ALA A 211 49.22 7.20 30.31
N ALA A 212 47.93 7.47 30.50
CA ALA A 212 47.43 8.77 30.96
C ALA A 212 47.93 9.11 32.38
N ALA A 213 47.97 8.13 33.30
CA ALA A 213 48.51 8.34 34.64
C ALA A 213 50.00 8.69 34.65
N ARG A 214 50.79 8.10 33.74
CA ARG A 214 52.23 8.42 33.59
C ARG A 214 52.46 9.83 33.06
N LEU A 215 51.58 10.35 32.21
CA LEU A 215 51.66 11.74 31.74
C LEU A 215 51.30 12.77 32.82
N VAL A 216 50.50 12.39 33.82
CA VAL A 216 50.14 13.26 34.95
C VAL A 216 51.25 13.30 36.02
N GLU A 217 52.14 12.30 36.09
CA GLU A 217 53.31 12.32 37.00
C GLU A 217 54.53 13.06 36.42
N GLU A 218 54.51 13.48 35.15
CA GLU A 218 55.62 14.18 34.48
C GLU A 218 55.41 15.72 34.34
N GLU A 219 54.33 16.28 34.91
CA GLU A 219 54.09 17.74 35.05
C GLU A 219 54.38 18.29 36.46
#